data_AF-A0A0S8IR30-F1
#
_entry.id   AF-A0A0S8IR30-F1
#
_cell.length_a   1.000
_cell.length_b   1.000
_cell.length_c   1.000
_cell.angle_alpha   90.00
_cell.angle_beta   90.00
_cell.angle_gamma   90.00
#
_symmetry.space_group_name_H-M   'P 1'
#
loop_
_entity.id
_entity.type
_entity.pdbx_description
1 polymer ?
#
loop_
_entity_poly.entity_id
_entity_poly.type
_entity_poly.pdbx_seq_one_letter_code
_entity_poly.pdbx_strand_id
1 'polypeptide(L)'
;MRTGIANLPLHGGKAPPWLFNRMKKLAREITCIIISEYGQEEFLKRLSDPFWFQSFGCVLGFDWHSSGVTTTVGGALKEGLKGLEKEIGLVVAGGKGKTSRKTPEEITLWGDRFSLEASLVSNLVYASRISAKVVTSC
;
A
#
# COMPACT_ATOMS: atom_id res chain seq x y z
N MET A 1 -28.99 -27.52 16.47
CA MET A 1 -29.75 -26.41 15.84
C MET A 1 -28.76 -25.62 14.99
N ARG A 2 -28.95 -25.53 13.66
CA ARG A 2 -28.04 -24.80 12.75
C ARG A 2 -28.41 -23.32 12.84
N THR A 3 -27.54 -22.48 13.40
CA THR A 3 -27.83 -21.08 13.77
C THR A 3 -27.73 -20.06 12.63
N GLY A 4 -27.45 -20.51 11.40
CA GLY A 4 -27.39 -19.68 10.20
C GLY A 4 -26.36 -20.21 9.19
N ILE A 5 -26.44 -19.72 7.96
CA ILE A 5 -25.42 -19.93 6.93
C ILE A 5 -24.86 -18.55 6.60
N ALA A 6 -23.58 -18.32 6.91
CA ALA A 6 -22.86 -17.14 6.47
C ALA A 6 -22.25 -17.43 5.09
N ASN A 7 -22.82 -16.85 4.04
CA ASN A 7 -22.21 -16.88 2.71
C ASN A 7 -21.13 -15.79 2.66
N LEU A 8 -19.87 -16.21 2.59
CA LEU A 8 -18.71 -15.35 2.43
C LEU A 8 -18.12 -15.54 1.02
N PRO A 9 -18.80 -15.06 -0.03
CA PRO A 9 -18.28 -15.20 -1.38
C PRO A 9 -16.99 -14.38 -1.53
N LEU A 10 -16.06 -14.89 -2.33
CA LEU A 10 -14.91 -14.11 -2.76
C LEU A 10 -15.41 -12.93 -3.62
N HIS A 11 -15.19 -11.72 -3.13
CA HIS A 11 -15.54 -10.51 -3.88
C HIS A 11 -14.42 -10.20 -4.88
N GLY A 12 -14.66 -10.58 -6.13
CA GLY A 12 -13.82 -10.21 -7.27
C GLY A 12 -14.14 -8.80 -7.80
N GLY A 13 -13.23 -8.23 -8.60
CA GLY A 13 -13.43 -6.96 -9.28
C GLY A 13 -12.55 -5.81 -8.78
N LYS A 14 -12.98 -4.58 -9.07
CA LYS A 14 -12.30 -3.35 -8.66
C LYS A 14 -13.15 -2.64 -7.62
N ALA A 15 -12.50 -2.03 -6.62
CA ALA A 15 -13.19 -1.12 -5.72
C ALA A 15 -13.92 -0.04 -6.54
N PRO A 16 -15.21 0.22 -6.26
CA PRO A 16 -15.94 1.21 -7.03
C PRO A 16 -15.33 2.61 -6.82
N PRO A 17 -15.35 3.49 -7.84
CA PRO A 17 -14.65 4.78 -7.77
C PRO A 17 -15.03 5.65 -6.57
N TRP A 18 -16.30 5.63 -6.16
CA TRP A 18 -16.77 6.38 -4.99
C TRP A 18 -16.14 5.88 -3.69
N LEU A 19 -15.96 4.57 -3.53
CA LEU A 19 -15.33 3.98 -2.35
C LEU A 19 -13.85 4.30 -2.36
N PHE A 20 -13.18 4.07 -3.50
CA PHE A 20 -11.75 4.35 -3.63
C PHE A 20 -11.42 5.83 -3.36
N ASN A 21 -12.29 6.76 -3.76
CA ASN A 21 -12.14 8.18 -3.41
C ASN A 21 -12.22 8.45 -1.91
N ARG A 22 -13.04 7.72 -1.16
CA ARG A 22 -13.09 7.80 0.31
C ARG A 22 -11.88 7.13 0.94
N MET A 23 -11.46 5.96 0.43
CA MET A 23 -10.26 5.26 0.87
C MET A 23 -9.03 6.17 0.79
N LYS A 24 -8.80 6.87 -0.33
CA LYS A 24 -7.66 7.79 -0.49
C LYS A 24 -7.63 8.88 0.59
N LYS A 25 -8.77 9.51 0.85
CA LYS A 25 -8.89 10.58 1.85
C LYS A 25 -8.59 10.03 3.24
N LEU A 26 -9.22 8.92 3.62
CA LEU A 26 -9.05 8.34 4.93
C LEU A 26 -7.63 7.78 5.14
N ALA A 27 -7.06 7.13 4.13
CA ALA A 27 -5.69 6.63 4.16
C ALA A 27 -4.69 7.76 4.39
N ARG A 28 -4.86 8.89 3.67
CA ARG A 28 -4.04 10.10 3.87
C ARG A 28 -4.09 10.56 5.32
N GLU A 29 -5.28 10.83 5.86
CA GLU A 29 -5.41 11.41 7.20
C GLU A 29 -4.88 10.47 8.29
N ILE A 30 -5.17 9.16 8.19
CA ILE A 30 -4.63 8.17 9.14
C ILE A 30 -3.09 8.12 9.05
N THR A 31 -2.52 8.10 7.84
CA THR A 31 -1.06 8.10 7.68
C THR A 31 -0.44 9.37 8.22
N CYS A 32 -1.01 10.54 7.93
CA CYS A 32 -0.51 11.82 8.45
C CYS A 32 -0.51 11.85 9.98
N ILE A 33 -1.59 11.40 10.63
CA ILE A 33 -1.68 11.35 12.10
C ILE A 33 -0.66 10.37 12.68
N ILE A 34 -0.52 9.17 12.11
CA ILE A 34 0.45 8.19 12.64
C ILE A 34 1.87 8.73 12.51
N ILE A 35 2.21 9.35 11.37
CA ILE A 35 3.55 9.90 11.15
C ILE A 35 3.78 11.13 12.04
N SER A 36 2.79 12.01 12.25
CA SER A 36 2.97 13.19 13.11
C SER A 36 3.17 12.82 14.58
N GLU A 37 2.46 11.79 15.06
CA GLU A 37 2.51 11.36 16.47
C GLU A 37 3.68 10.40 16.76
N TYR A 38 4.04 9.52 15.80
CA TYR A 38 4.96 8.41 16.03
C TYR A 38 6.12 8.30 15.03
N GLY A 39 6.15 9.11 13.98
CA GLY A 39 7.20 9.11 12.95
C GLY A 39 7.00 8.09 11.82
N GLN A 40 7.83 8.21 10.78
CA GLN A 40 7.77 7.38 9.58
C GLN A 40 8.13 5.91 9.87
N GLU A 41 9.09 5.68 10.77
CA GLU A 41 9.54 4.33 11.10
C GLU A 41 8.43 3.50 11.75
N GLU A 42 7.66 4.10 12.67
CA GLU A 42 6.52 3.43 13.31
C GLU A 42 5.43 3.13 12.28
N PHE A 43 5.16 4.06 11.35
CA PHE A 43 4.21 3.79 10.27
C PHE A 43 4.64 2.61 9.40
N LEU A 44 5.92 2.52 9.04
CA LEU A 44 6.46 1.40 8.25
C LEU A 44 6.41 0.08 9.02
N LYS A 45 6.69 0.08 10.33
CA LYS A 45 6.56 -1.11 11.20
C LYS A 45 5.12 -1.62 11.23
N ARG A 46 4.15 -0.73 11.46
CA ARG A 46 2.72 -1.06 11.43
C ARG A 46 2.29 -1.57 10.07
N LEU A 47 2.69 -0.89 9.00
CA LEU A 47 2.32 -1.29 7.63
C LEU A 47 2.92 -2.65 7.23
N SER A 48 4.05 -3.04 7.83
CA SER A 48 4.70 -4.33 7.59
C SER A 48 4.06 -5.49 8.37
N ASP A 49 3.26 -5.20 9.40
CA ASP A 49 2.50 -6.23 10.12
C ASP A 49 1.28 -6.64 9.28
N PRO A 50 1.12 -7.94 8.94
CA PRO A 50 0.05 -8.39 8.07
C PRO A 50 -1.35 -8.21 8.69
N PHE A 51 -1.49 -8.34 10.01
CA PHE A 51 -2.78 -8.15 10.68
C PHE A 51 -3.15 -6.67 10.73
N TRP A 52 -2.17 -5.80 10.98
CA TRP A 52 -2.38 -4.37 10.95
C TRP A 52 -2.70 -3.88 9.54
N PHE A 53 -1.98 -4.34 8.51
CA PHE A 53 -2.26 -4.00 7.11
C PHE A 53 -3.67 -4.42 6.69
N GLN A 54 -4.09 -5.63 7.07
CA GLN A 54 -5.44 -6.12 6.80
C GLN A 54 -6.49 -5.28 7.53
N SER A 55 -6.25 -4.97 8.81
CA SER A 55 -7.13 -4.12 9.62
C SER A 55 -7.23 -2.71 9.05
N PHE A 56 -6.12 -2.17 8.56
CA PHE A 56 -6.09 -0.89 7.88
C PHE A 56 -6.95 -0.93 6.61
N GLY A 57 -6.85 -2.00 5.81
CA GLY A 57 -7.76 -2.24 4.68
C GLY A 57 -9.23 -2.21 5.09
N CYS A 58 -9.61 -2.92 6.16
CA CYS A 58 -10.96 -2.91 6.71
C CYS A 58 -11.41 -1.51 7.15
N VAL A 59 -10.56 -0.76 7.82
CA VAL A 59 -10.84 0.62 8.26
C VAL A 59 -11.08 1.55 7.05
N LEU A 60 -10.37 1.34 5.94
CA LEU A 60 -10.61 2.06 4.70
C LEU A 60 -11.93 1.66 4.01
N GLY A 61 -12.66 0.67 4.54
CA GLY A 61 -13.91 0.15 3.97
C GLY A 61 -13.69 -0.92 2.91
N PHE A 62 -12.53 -1.58 2.91
CA PHE A 62 -12.24 -2.72 2.04
C PHE A 62 -12.40 -4.04 2.80
N ASP A 63 -13.26 -4.92 2.32
CA ASP A 63 -13.62 -6.13 3.05
C ASP A 63 -12.48 -7.14 3.19
N TRP A 64 -12.52 -7.89 4.28
CA TRP A 64 -11.46 -8.81 4.66
C TRP A 64 -11.24 -9.96 3.65
N HIS A 65 -12.31 -10.38 2.96
CA HIS A 65 -12.31 -11.50 2.01
C HIS A 65 -11.90 -11.10 0.59
N SER A 66 -11.44 -9.87 0.39
CA SER A 66 -11.09 -9.37 -0.95
C SER A 66 -9.63 -9.65 -1.29
N SER A 67 -9.41 -10.45 -2.33
CA SER A 67 -8.08 -10.85 -2.83
C SER A 67 -7.21 -9.68 -3.32
N GLY A 68 -7.79 -8.49 -3.48
CA GLY A 68 -7.13 -7.28 -3.96
C GLY A 68 -6.61 -6.34 -2.88
N VAL A 69 -6.58 -6.73 -1.60
CA VAL A 69 -6.30 -5.82 -0.47
C VAL A 69 -4.99 -5.07 -0.63
N THR A 70 -3.87 -5.77 -0.86
CA THR A 70 -2.54 -5.14 -1.03
C THR A 70 -2.53 -4.12 -2.16
N THR A 71 -3.14 -4.47 -3.30
CA THR A 71 -3.18 -3.57 -4.46
C THR A 71 -4.11 -2.38 -4.28
N THR A 72 -5.22 -2.55 -3.57
CA THR A 72 -6.23 -1.50 -3.41
C THR A 72 -5.84 -0.54 -2.30
N VAL A 73 -5.41 -1.07 -1.15
CA VAL A 73 -4.90 -0.28 -0.02
C VAL A 73 -3.62 0.44 -0.41
N GLY A 74 -2.66 -0.24 -1.05
CA GLY A 74 -1.45 0.39 -1.57
C GLY A 74 -1.73 1.48 -2.61
N GLY A 75 -2.71 1.25 -3.50
CA GLY A 75 -3.18 2.26 -4.43
C GLY A 75 -3.84 3.46 -3.74
N ALA A 76 -4.66 3.22 -2.70
CA ALA A 76 -5.31 4.28 -1.95
C ALA A 76 -4.29 5.13 -1.19
N LEU A 77 -3.26 4.51 -0.58
CA LEU A 77 -2.13 5.21 0.04
C LEU A 77 -1.37 6.04 -0.99
N LYS A 78 -0.95 5.45 -2.10
CA LYS A 78 -0.18 6.14 -3.15
C LYS A 78 -0.92 7.36 -3.69
N GLU A 79 -2.20 7.21 -4.01
CA GLU A 79 -2.99 8.31 -4.55
C GLU A 79 -3.43 9.32 -3.48
N GLY A 80 -3.58 8.88 -2.22
CA GLY A 80 -3.94 9.75 -1.09
C GLY A 80 -2.80 10.67 -0.65
N LEU A 81 -1.56 10.18 -0.73
CA LEU A 81 -0.35 10.90 -0.32
C LEU A 81 0.29 11.74 -1.43
N LYS A 82 -0.29 11.70 -2.64
CA LYS A 82 0.24 12.44 -3.79
C LYS A 82 0.32 13.94 -3.51
N GLY A 83 1.51 14.51 -3.66
CA GLY A 83 1.81 15.91 -3.36
C GLY A 83 2.29 16.17 -1.93
N LEU A 84 2.23 15.18 -1.03
CA LEU A 84 2.73 15.29 0.34
C LEU A 84 4.07 14.57 0.55
N GLU A 85 4.61 13.92 -0.47
CA GLU A 85 5.72 12.96 -0.31
C GLU A 85 6.95 13.58 0.36
N LYS A 86 7.27 14.84 0.02
CA LYS A 86 8.38 15.59 0.62
C LYS A 86 8.09 16.09 2.03
N GLU A 87 6.83 16.39 2.33
CA GLU A 87 6.41 16.91 3.64
C GLU A 87 6.43 15.80 4.69
N ILE A 88 5.88 14.63 4.34
CA ILE A 88 5.78 13.49 5.26
C ILE A 88 7.00 12.57 5.20
N GLY A 89 7.84 12.69 4.16
CA GLY A 89 9.02 11.83 3.96
C GLY A 89 8.67 10.38 3.60
N LEU A 90 7.52 10.15 2.96
CA LEU A 90 7.03 8.82 2.61
C LEU A 90 6.61 8.78 1.13
N VAL A 91 7.04 7.73 0.43
CA VAL A 91 6.66 7.46 -0.96
C VAL A 91 6.16 6.03 -1.07
N VAL A 92 5.07 5.84 -1.80
CA VAL A 92 4.54 4.52 -2.16
C VAL A 92 4.79 4.26 -3.63
N ALA A 93 5.66 3.29 -3.92
CA ALA A 93 5.98 2.88 -5.28
C ALA A 93 5.17 1.64 -5.72
N GLY A 94 4.98 1.49 -7.03
CA GLY A 94 4.29 0.36 -7.65
C GLY A 94 2.78 0.53 -7.80
N GLY A 95 2.06 -0.58 -7.86
CA GLY A 95 0.62 -0.62 -8.13
C GLY A 95 0.17 -1.98 -8.67
N LYS A 96 -0.95 -2.01 -9.40
CA LYS A 96 -1.51 -3.25 -9.98
C LYS A 96 -1.19 -3.39 -11.46
N GLY A 97 -1.01 -4.63 -11.93
CA GLY A 97 -0.90 -4.95 -13.35
C GLY A 97 0.33 -4.31 -14.01
N LYS A 98 0.14 -3.56 -15.10
CA LYS A 98 1.26 -2.91 -15.80
C LYS A 98 2.02 -1.90 -14.93
N THR A 99 1.36 -1.29 -13.94
CA THR A 99 1.98 -0.30 -13.05
C THR A 99 2.95 -0.96 -12.06
N SER A 100 2.73 -2.21 -11.64
CA SER A 100 3.67 -2.89 -10.73
C SER A 100 5.06 -3.06 -11.35
N ARG A 101 5.14 -3.17 -12.68
CA ARG A 101 6.39 -3.29 -13.42
C ARG A 101 7.23 -2.02 -13.39
N LYS A 102 6.61 -0.88 -13.07
CA LYS A 102 7.25 0.44 -12.99
C LYS A 102 7.89 0.73 -11.62
N THR A 103 7.76 -0.20 -10.67
CA THR A 103 8.25 0.00 -9.28
C THR A 103 9.76 0.31 -9.25
N PRO A 104 10.64 -0.39 -9.99
CA PRO A 104 12.07 -0.06 -10.03
C PRO A 104 12.34 1.37 -10.49
N GLU A 105 11.69 1.81 -11.57
CA GLU A 105 11.88 3.16 -12.11
C GLU A 105 11.36 4.23 -11.15
N GLU A 106 10.24 3.98 -10.46
CA GLU A 106 9.72 4.87 -9.42
C GLU A 106 10.68 4.98 -8.22
N ILE A 107 11.29 3.87 -7.80
CA ILE A 107 12.29 3.86 -6.71
C ILE A 107 13.51 4.71 -7.11
N THR A 108 14.05 4.52 -8.32
CA THR A 108 15.18 5.33 -8.81
C THR A 108 14.81 6.81 -8.86
N LEU A 109 13.67 7.15 -9.46
CA LEU A 109 13.20 8.53 -9.58
C LEU A 109 13.08 9.23 -8.21
N TRP A 110 12.52 8.55 -7.22
CA TRP A 110 12.37 9.12 -5.88
C TRP A 110 13.67 9.10 -5.08
N GLY A 111 14.53 8.11 -5.30
CA GLY A 111 15.89 8.08 -4.77
C GLY A 111 16.68 9.32 -5.16
N ASP A 112 16.62 9.71 -6.43
CA ASP A 112 17.26 10.93 -6.93
C ASP A 112 16.65 12.18 -6.28
N ARG A 113 15.31 12.24 -6.20
CA ARG A 113 14.58 13.40 -5.62
C ARG A 113 14.84 13.61 -4.13
N PHE A 114 15.11 12.55 -3.39
CA PHE A 114 15.47 12.60 -1.98
C PHE A 114 16.98 12.57 -1.75
N SER A 115 17.78 12.53 -2.81
CA SER A 115 19.25 12.43 -2.73
C SER A 115 19.70 11.26 -1.86
N LEU A 116 19.03 10.11 -2.00
CA LEU A 116 19.39 8.88 -1.30
C LEU A 116 20.69 8.31 -1.86
N GLU A 117 21.42 7.58 -1.02
CA GLU A 117 22.64 6.89 -1.44
C GLU A 117 22.34 5.89 -2.57
N ALA A 118 23.18 5.87 -3.61
CA ALA A 118 23.00 4.99 -4.77
C ALA A 118 22.96 3.50 -4.40
N SER A 119 23.69 3.09 -3.35
CA SER A 119 23.68 1.71 -2.85
C SER A 119 22.31 1.35 -2.25
N LEU A 120 21.71 2.26 -1.48
CA LEU A 120 20.38 2.09 -0.91
C LEU A 120 19.31 1.99 -1.99
N VAL A 121 19.33 2.89 -2.98
CA VAL A 121 18.40 2.83 -4.13
C VAL A 121 18.52 1.50 -4.87
N SER A 122 19.76 1.04 -5.12
CA SER A 122 20.01 -0.25 -5.78
C SER A 122 19.48 -1.43 -4.97
N ASN A 123 19.66 -1.40 -3.64
CA ASN A 123 19.14 -2.42 -2.74
C ASN A 123 17.60 -2.45 -2.73
N LEU A 124 16.94 -1.30 -2.74
CA LEU A 124 15.47 -1.21 -2.82
C LEU A 124 14.93 -1.74 -4.15
N VAL A 125 15.60 -1.43 -5.27
CA VAL A 125 15.26 -1.98 -6.59
C VAL A 125 15.43 -3.50 -6.61
N TYR A 126 16.53 -4.01 -6.05
CA TYR A 126 16.77 -5.44 -5.95
C TYR A 126 15.70 -6.14 -5.10
N ALA A 127 15.40 -5.60 -3.91
CA ALA A 127 14.37 -6.12 -3.01
C ALA A 127 13.01 -6.18 -3.71
N SER A 128 12.61 -5.10 -4.40
CA SER A 128 11.37 -5.05 -5.18
C SER A 128 11.27 -6.19 -6.22
N ARG A 129 12.36 -6.44 -6.96
CA ARG A 129 12.41 -7.50 -7.98
C ARG A 129 12.33 -8.89 -7.37
N ILE A 130 13.06 -9.16 -6.29
CA ILE A 130 13.06 -10.46 -5.63
C ILE A 130 11.71 -10.75 -4.99
N SER A 131 11.11 -9.78 -4.29
CA SER A 131 9.76 -9.92 -3.72
C SER A 131 8.73 -10.24 -4.81
N ALA A 132 8.78 -9.55 -5.95
CA ALA A 132 7.89 -9.85 -7.07
C ALA A 132 8.08 -11.26 -7.64
N LYS A 133 9.33 -11.74 -7.73
CA LYS A 133 9.65 -13.09 -8.23
C LYS A 133 9.06 -14.18 -7.34
N VAL A 134 9.21 -14.06 -6.01
CA VAL A 134 8.69 -15.05 -5.05
C VAL A 134 7.17 -15.19 -5.20
N VAL A 135 6.45 -14.08 -5.35
CA VAL A 135 4.98 -14.07 -5.50
C VAL A 135 4.51 -14.69 -6.82
N THR A 136 5.28 -14.59 -7.89
CA THR A 136 4.95 -15.21 -9.19
C THR A 136 5.30 -16.70 -9.29
N SER A 137 6.01 -17.25 -8.30
CA SER A 137 6.52 -18.63 -8.31
C SER A 137 5.63 -19.63 -7.54
N CYS A 138 4.48 -19.16 -7.03
CA CYS A 138 3.44 -19.97 -6.38
C CYS A 138 2.26 -20.13 -7.34
#